data_AF-A0A3E0PND0-F1
#
_entry.id   AF-A0A3E0PND0-F1
#
_cell.length_a   1.000
_cell.length_b   1.000
_cell.length_c   1.000
_cell.angle_alpha   90.00
_cell.angle_beta   90.00
_cell.angle_gamma   90.00
#
_symmetry.space_group_name_H-M   'P 1'
#
loop_
_entity.id
_entity.type
_entity.pdbx_description
1 polymer ?
#
loop_
_entity_poly.entity_id
_entity_poly.type
_entity_poly.pdbx_seq_one_letter_code
_entity_poly.pdbx_strand_id
1 'polypeptide(L)'
;MGTTGFFDIRGRDWGPLAAPILILFVGLPIALNLFGWERDAASYLFVLPLKPSQLLLGKNLAVATALLLETGILAVILALIVNSWTWVWLVVPLTLSAIGCQLAVGNFVSVITPLRLPREGTDVFAQSTEQGCLAIASQTMSFFAIGLLLVPPVSAVVLVVAFGQALAPWIAVVIALGWGGLLYALSLAISSRLLRRRLPEVLGWVQVN
;
A
#
# COMPACT_ATOMS: atom_id res chain seq x y z
N MET A 1 33.49 26.40 1.41
CA MET A 1 32.11 26.12 1.88
C MET A 1 31.39 25.41 0.76
N GLY A 2 31.50 24.07 0.72
CA GLY A 2 30.89 23.24 -0.31
C GLY A 2 29.44 22.96 0.03
N THR A 3 28.54 23.17 -0.91
CA THR A 3 27.11 22.90 -0.81
C THR A 3 26.88 21.40 -0.57
N THR A 4 26.68 21.01 0.67
CA THR A 4 26.16 19.68 1.06
C THR A 4 24.68 19.60 0.72
N GLY A 5 24.39 19.57 -0.59
CA GLY A 5 23.05 19.33 -1.09
C GLY A 5 22.58 17.92 -0.71
N PHE A 6 21.28 17.75 -0.56
CA PHE A 6 20.56 16.49 -0.33
C PHE A 6 20.88 15.34 -1.31
N PHE A 7 21.78 15.55 -2.28
CA PHE A 7 22.14 14.65 -3.37
C PHE A 7 23.50 13.97 -3.22
N ASP A 8 24.20 14.13 -2.09
CA ASP A 8 25.38 13.30 -1.79
C ASP A 8 24.94 11.96 -1.18
N ILE A 9 24.42 11.10 -2.06
CA ILE A 9 23.89 9.76 -1.73
C ILE A 9 25.04 8.73 -1.67
N ARG A 10 26.19 9.04 -2.30
CA ARG A 10 27.37 8.18 -2.31
C ARG A 10 28.10 8.32 -0.97
N GLY A 11 28.03 7.28 -0.14
CA GLY A 11 28.65 7.26 1.18
C GLY A 11 27.66 7.34 2.35
N ARG A 12 26.35 7.39 2.08
CA ARG A 12 25.31 7.27 3.12
C ARG A 12 24.77 5.84 3.17
N ASP A 13 25.17 5.09 4.20
CA ASP A 13 24.81 3.68 4.38
C ASP A 13 23.30 3.38 4.42
N TRP A 14 22.47 4.40 4.64
CA TRP A 14 21.02 4.28 4.69
C TRP A 14 20.31 4.37 3.32
N GLY A 15 21.04 4.66 2.23
CA GLY A 15 20.45 4.86 0.89
C GLY A 15 19.44 3.77 0.43
N PRO A 16 19.70 2.46 0.63
CA PRO A 16 18.75 1.40 0.27
C PRO A 16 17.41 1.46 1.04
N LEU A 17 17.37 2.09 2.21
CA LEU A 17 16.16 2.23 3.04
C LEU A 17 15.15 3.23 2.46
N ALA A 18 15.53 3.98 1.42
CA ALA A 18 14.59 4.81 0.67
C ALA A 18 13.71 3.99 -0.29
N ALA A 19 14.07 2.74 -0.62
CA ALA A 19 13.32 1.91 -1.57
C ALA A 19 11.82 1.76 -1.24
N PRO A 20 11.39 1.56 0.02
CA PRO A 20 9.98 1.44 0.38
C PRO A 20 9.14 2.69 0.12
N ILE A 21 9.76 3.85 -0.19
CA ILE A 21 9.02 5.04 -0.62
C ILE A 21 8.27 4.77 -1.93
N LEU A 22 8.80 3.91 -2.82
CA LEU A 22 8.15 3.53 -4.08
C LEU A 22 6.75 2.97 -3.84
N ILE A 23 6.55 2.25 -2.74
CA ILE A 23 5.26 1.66 -2.35
C ILE A 23 4.19 2.75 -2.20
N LEU A 24 4.56 3.90 -1.62
CA LEU A 24 3.63 5.02 -1.45
C LEU A 24 3.13 5.58 -2.79
N PHE A 25 3.98 5.58 -3.82
CA PHE A 25 3.64 6.15 -5.12
C PHE A 25 2.98 5.15 -6.06
N VAL A 26 3.51 3.93 -6.15
CA VAL A 26 3.02 2.90 -7.07
C VAL A 26 1.86 2.11 -6.46
N GLY A 27 1.96 1.79 -5.18
CA GLY A 27 1.01 0.92 -4.52
C GLY A 27 -0.33 1.62 -4.21
N LEU A 28 -0.32 2.92 -3.92
CA LEU A 28 -1.53 3.64 -3.52
C LEU A 28 -2.62 3.64 -4.61
N PRO A 29 -2.35 3.98 -5.89
CA PRO A 29 -3.37 3.89 -6.94
C PRO A 29 -3.92 2.48 -7.12
N ILE A 30 -3.07 1.46 -6.98
CA ILE A 30 -3.45 0.04 -7.11
C ILE A 30 -4.35 -0.38 -5.95
N ALA A 31 -3.99 -0.02 -4.71
CA ALA A 31 -4.73 -0.38 -3.51
C ALA A 31 -6.08 0.34 -3.42
N LEU A 32 -6.18 1.58 -3.89
CA LEU A 32 -7.44 2.33 -3.92
C LEU A 32 -8.39 1.85 -5.01
N ASN A 33 -7.87 1.16 -6.03
CA ASN A 33 -8.63 0.73 -7.20
C ASN A 33 -8.79 -0.79 -7.31
N LEU A 34 -8.74 -1.48 -6.16
CA LEU A 34 -8.74 -2.96 -6.04
C LEU A 34 -9.95 -3.65 -6.72
N PHE A 35 -11.06 -2.93 -6.88
CA PHE A 35 -12.27 -3.38 -7.57
C PHE A 35 -12.55 -2.67 -8.89
N GLY A 36 -12.04 -1.46 -9.10
CA GLY A 36 -12.34 -0.72 -10.33
C GLY A 36 -11.62 -1.29 -11.54
N TRP A 37 -10.36 -1.73 -11.41
CA TRP A 37 -9.60 -2.30 -12.54
C TRP A 37 -10.20 -3.59 -13.13
N GLU A 38 -11.03 -4.29 -12.36
CA GLU A 38 -11.55 -5.60 -12.75
C GLU A 38 -12.96 -5.59 -13.37
N ARG A 39 -13.66 -4.44 -13.43
CA ARG A 39 -14.97 -4.25 -14.11
C ARG A 39 -15.83 -5.53 -14.22
N ASP A 40 -15.77 -6.22 -15.36
CA ASP A 40 -16.54 -7.43 -15.68
C ASP A 40 -16.12 -8.68 -14.91
N ALA A 41 -14.84 -8.85 -14.56
CA ALA A 41 -14.40 -9.99 -13.76
C ALA A 41 -14.95 -9.95 -12.33
N ALA A 42 -15.20 -8.74 -11.79
CA ALA A 42 -15.80 -8.59 -10.47
C ALA A 42 -17.23 -9.14 -10.43
N SER A 43 -18.04 -8.93 -11.48
CA SER A 43 -19.41 -9.47 -11.55
C SER A 43 -19.42 -10.99 -11.62
N TYR A 44 -18.48 -11.62 -12.35
CA TYR A 44 -18.29 -13.09 -12.34
C TYR A 44 -17.80 -13.62 -10.98
N LEU A 45 -16.95 -12.87 -10.28
CA LEU A 45 -16.45 -13.21 -8.94
C LEU A 45 -17.53 -13.15 -7.86
N PHE A 46 -18.53 -12.27 -8.00
CA PHE A 46 -19.69 -12.19 -7.10
C PHE A 46 -20.74 -13.27 -7.37
N VAL A 47 -20.71 -13.92 -8.54
CA VAL A 47 -21.56 -15.09 -8.87
C VAL A 47 -21.03 -16.37 -8.20
N LEU A 48 -19.73 -16.44 -7.93
CA LEU A 48 -19.14 -17.58 -7.22
C LEU A 48 -19.46 -17.52 -5.71
N PRO A 49 -19.75 -18.66 -5.04
CA PRO A 49 -20.03 -18.72 -3.61
C PRO A 49 -18.75 -18.59 -2.77
N LEU A 50 -17.96 -17.54 -3.01
CA LEU A 50 -16.70 -17.27 -2.31
C LEU A 50 -16.95 -16.41 -1.07
N LYS A 51 -16.23 -16.71 0.02
CA LYS A 51 -16.27 -15.85 1.21
C LYS A 51 -15.60 -14.51 0.86
N PRO A 52 -16.20 -13.35 1.18
CA PRO A 52 -15.61 -12.04 0.84
C PRO A 52 -14.18 -11.83 1.38
N SER A 53 -13.85 -12.47 2.51
CA SER A 53 -12.51 -12.46 3.08
C SER A 53 -11.47 -13.19 2.22
N GLN A 54 -11.85 -14.25 1.52
CA GLN A 54 -10.94 -15.00 0.62
C GLN A 54 -10.65 -14.20 -0.64
N LEU A 55 -11.67 -13.52 -1.19
CA LEU A 55 -11.53 -12.65 -2.34
C LEU A 55 -10.58 -11.48 -2.05
N LEU A 56 -10.81 -10.77 -0.94
CA LEU A 56 -9.93 -9.67 -0.51
C LEU A 56 -8.51 -10.17 -0.22
N LEU A 57 -8.35 -11.31 0.45
CA LEU A 57 -7.05 -11.86 0.78
C LEU A 57 -6.25 -12.24 -0.48
N GLY A 58 -6.87 -12.90 -1.46
CA GLY A 58 -6.22 -13.28 -2.71
C GLY A 58 -5.70 -12.07 -3.48
N LYS A 59 -6.52 -11.01 -3.59
CA LYS A 59 -6.14 -9.75 -4.24
C LYS A 59 -5.01 -9.05 -3.51
N ASN A 60 -5.12 -8.93 -2.19
CA ASN A 60 -4.11 -8.30 -1.36
C ASN A 60 -2.77 -9.04 -1.45
N LEU A 61 -2.80 -10.37 -1.57
CA LEU A 61 -1.61 -11.18 -1.75
C LEU A 61 -0.97 -10.93 -3.12
N ALA A 62 -1.76 -10.87 -4.20
CA ALA A 62 -1.25 -10.53 -5.53
C ALA A 62 -0.56 -9.14 -5.55
N VAL A 63 -1.23 -8.12 -5.02
CA VAL A 63 -0.68 -6.76 -4.92
C VAL A 63 0.57 -6.73 -4.04
N ALA A 64 0.55 -7.41 -2.89
CA ALA A 64 1.71 -7.50 -2.00
C ALA A 64 2.91 -8.16 -2.70
N THR A 65 2.71 -9.24 -3.46
CA THR A 65 3.80 -9.92 -4.17
C THR A 65 4.42 -9.04 -5.25
N ALA A 66 3.61 -8.30 -6.02
CA ALA A 66 4.11 -7.36 -7.02
C ALA A 66 4.94 -6.24 -6.38
N LEU A 67 4.42 -5.61 -5.31
CA LEU A 67 5.11 -4.53 -4.61
C LEU A 67 6.39 -4.99 -3.91
N LEU A 68 6.40 -6.20 -3.34
CA LEU A 68 7.60 -6.80 -2.75
C LEU A 68 8.70 -7.00 -3.81
N LEU A 69 8.34 -7.51 -4.99
CA LEU A 69 9.29 -7.73 -6.08
C LEU A 69 9.87 -6.40 -6.58
N GLU A 70 9.02 -5.42 -6.89
CA GLU A 70 9.47 -4.11 -7.37
C GLU A 70 10.36 -3.40 -6.34
N THR A 71 9.94 -3.38 -5.08
CA THR A 71 10.72 -2.74 -4.01
C THR A 71 12.03 -3.46 -3.76
N GLY A 72 12.04 -4.80 -3.82
CA GLY A 72 13.24 -5.62 -3.68
C GLY A 72 14.25 -5.34 -4.78
N ILE A 73 13.81 -5.28 -6.04
CA ILE A 73 14.66 -4.93 -7.19
C ILE A 73 15.25 -3.53 -7.01
N LEU A 74 14.42 -2.54 -6.63
CA LEU A 74 14.90 -1.18 -6.40
C LEU A 74 15.92 -1.12 -5.26
N ALA A 75 15.70 -1.84 -4.17
CA ALA A 75 16.62 -1.89 -3.03
C ALA A 75 17.98 -2.47 -3.42
N VAL A 76 18.02 -3.51 -4.25
CA VAL A 76 19.26 -4.09 -4.77
C VAL A 76 19.98 -3.09 -5.67
N ILE A 77 19.27 -2.42 -6.58
CA ILE A 77 19.85 -1.38 -7.45
C ILE A 77 20.47 -0.25 -6.60
N LEU A 78 19.75 0.23 -5.57
CA LEU A 78 20.26 1.26 -4.67
C LEU A 78 21.47 0.79 -3.87
N ALA A 79 21.47 -0.44 -3.37
CA ALA A 79 22.62 -1.02 -2.66
C ALA A 79 23.87 -1.09 -3.55
N LEU A 80 23.70 -1.45 -4.83
CA LEU A 80 24.79 -1.45 -5.82
C LEU A 80 25.34 -0.06 -6.11
N ILE A 81 24.47 0.95 -6.23
CA ILE A 81 24.88 2.34 -6.51
C ILE A 81 25.59 2.99 -5.32
N VAL A 82 25.08 2.73 -4.10
CA VAL A 82 25.62 3.29 -2.84
C VAL A 82 26.83 2.51 -2.33
N ASN A 83 27.02 1.27 -2.82
CA ASN A 83 28.02 0.31 -2.37
C ASN A 83 27.93 0.02 -0.86
N SER A 84 26.71 -0.05 -0.33
CA SER A 84 26.44 -0.35 1.08
C SER A 84 25.35 -1.40 1.22
N TRP A 85 25.69 -2.48 1.92
CA TRP A 85 24.81 -3.64 2.13
C TRP A 85 24.36 -3.79 3.59
N THR A 86 24.94 -2.99 4.48
CA THR A 86 24.81 -3.10 5.95
C THR A 86 23.37 -3.14 6.43
N TRP A 87 22.49 -2.35 5.81
CA TRP A 87 21.10 -2.17 6.24
C TRP A 87 20.07 -2.70 5.24
N VAL A 88 20.49 -3.36 4.16
CA VAL A 88 19.60 -3.85 3.10
C VAL A 88 18.56 -4.84 3.65
N TRP A 89 18.94 -5.65 4.64
CA TRP A 89 18.04 -6.62 5.26
C TRP A 89 16.86 -5.97 6.01
N LEU A 90 16.99 -4.71 6.49
CA LEU A 90 15.89 -3.95 7.11
C LEU A 90 14.85 -3.45 6.10
N VAL A 91 15.16 -3.50 4.80
CA VAL A 91 14.20 -3.12 3.74
C VAL A 91 13.00 -4.05 3.74
N VAL A 92 13.19 -5.35 3.92
CA VAL A 92 12.10 -6.34 3.90
C VAL A 92 11.02 -6.06 4.96
N PRO A 93 11.35 -5.96 6.26
CA PRO A 93 10.32 -5.70 7.27
C PRO A 93 9.68 -4.31 7.12
N LEU A 94 10.43 -3.31 6.69
CA LEU A 94 9.87 -1.97 6.43
C LEU A 94 8.92 -1.97 5.23
N THR A 95 9.27 -2.68 4.16
CA THR A 95 8.42 -2.89 2.97
C THR A 95 7.13 -3.61 3.34
N LEU A 96 7.21 -4.69 4.11
CA LEU A 96 6.03 -5.42 4.59
C LEU A 96 5.14 -4.53 5.47
N SER A 97 5.73 -3.68 6.31
CA SER A 97 4.98 -2.70 7.09
C SER A 97 4.25 -1.69 6.20
N ALA A 98 4.94 -1.15 5.19
CA ALA A 98 4.36 -0.19 4.25
C ALA A 98 3.21 -0.80 3.44
N ILE A 99 3.40 -2.02 2.93
CA ILE A 99 2.35 -2.78 2.25
C ILE A 99 1.17 -3.03 3.19
N GLY A 100 1.41 -3.44 4.44
CA GLY A 100 0.37 -3.64 5.43
C GLY A 100 -0.47 -2.39 5.67
N CYS A 101 0.18 -1.23 5.88
CA CYS A 101 -0.49 0.06 6.04
C CYS A 101 -1.29 0.44 4.78
N GLN A 102 -0.71 0.26 3.60
CA GLN A 102 -1.37 0.61 2.35
C GLN A 102 -2.57 -0.27 2.04
N LEU A 103 -2.45 -1.58 2.21
CA LEU A 103 -3.58 -2.50 2.07
C LEU A 103 -4.64 -2.22 3.13
N ALA A 104 -4.25 -1.85 4.35
CA ALA A 104 -5.19 -1.49 5.39
C ALA A 104 -6.06 -0.28 5.00
N VAL A 105 -5.43 0.78 4.49
CA VAL A 105 -6.13 1.98 4.02
C VAL A 105 -6.91 1.69 2.73
N GLY A 106 -6.31 1.00 1.76
CA GLY A 106 -6.95 0.63 0.49
C GLY A 106 -8.22 -0.19 0.69
N ASN A 107 -8.14 -1.29 1.46
CA ASN A 107 -9.29 -2.12 1.79
C ASN A 107 -10.42 -1.35 2.48
N PHE A 108 -10.09 -0.33 3.27
CA PHE A 108 -11.09 0.47 3.98
C PHE A 108 -11.76 1.47 3.05
N VAL A 109 -10.96 2.21 2.26
CA VAL A 109 -11.45 3.20 1.30
C VAL A 109 -12.25 2.53 0.18
N SER A 110 -11.81 1.39 -0.34
CA SER A 110 -12.54 0.65 -1.37
C SER A 110 -13.91 0.16 -0.92
N VAL A 111 -14.12 -0.07 0.38
CA VAL A 111 -15.43 -0.50 0.92
C VAL A 111 -16.33 0.70 1.23
N ILE A 112 -15.78 1.81 1.73
CA ILE A 112 -16.57 3.02 2.05
C ILE A 112 -16.96 3.79 0.79
N THR A 113 -16.03 3.89 -0.14
CA THR A 113 -16.17 4.73 -1.33
C THR A 113 -15.87 3.90 -2.58
N PRO A 114 -16.80 3.01 -3.00
CA PRO A 114 -16.62 2.26 -4.23
C PRO A 114 -16.59 3.22 -5.43
N LEU A 115 -15.39 3.49 -5.94
CA LEU A 115 -15.20 4.29 -7.14
C LEU A 115 -15.73 3.49 -8.34
N ARG A 116 -16.77 4.00 -9.00
CA ARG A 116 -17.29 3.42 -10.25
C ARG A 116 -16.41 3.89 -11.41
N LEU A 117 -15.83 2.97 -12.19
CA LEU A 117 -15.11 3.36 -13.41
C LEU A 117 -16.08 3.72 -14.55
N PRO A 118 -15.68 4.59 -15.49
CA PRO A 118 -16.47 4.94 -16.69
C PRO A 118 -16.82 3.73 -17.55
N ARG A 119 -17.94 3.82 -18.29
CA ARG A 119 -18.40 2.79 -19.26
C ARG A 119 -17.37 2.59 -20.38
N GLU A 120 -17.39 1.41 -21.01
CA GLU A 120 -16.54 1.11 -22.17
C GLU A 120 -16.77 2.12 -23.30
N GLY A 121 -15.69 2.56 -23.94
CA GLY A 121 -15.72 3.55 -25.03
C GLY A 121 -15.64 5.02 -24.60
N THR A 122 -15.68 5.32 -23.30
CA THR A 122 -15.35 6.66 -22.78
C THR A 122 -13.90 6.74 -22.32
N ASP A 123 -13.22 7.81 -22.71
CA ASP A 123 -11.82 8.08 -22.40
C ASP A 123 -11.56 7.97 -20.89
N VAL A 124 -10.46 7.31 -20.50
CA VAL A 124 -10.07 7.17 -19.07
C VAL A 124 -9.86 8.53 -18.42
N PHE A 125 -9.60 9.55 -19.23
CA PHE A 125 -9.45 10.95 -18.84
C PHE A 125 -10.75 11.79 -18.98
N ALA A 126 -11.80 11.24 -19.61
CA ALA A 126 -13.11 11.88 -19.74
C ALA A 126 -14.06 11.52 -18.58
N GLN A 127 -13.50 11.31 -17.38
CA GLN A 127 -14.31 11.24 -16.17
C GLN A 127 -15.05 12.56 -15.98
N SER A 128 -16.35 12.48 -15.73
CA SER A 128 -17.15 13.62 -15.26
C SER A 128 -16.43 14.28 -14.08
N THR A 129 -16.19 15.58 -14.18
CA THR A 129 -15.37 16.42 -13.30
C THR A 129 -15.63 16.20 -11.79
N GLU A 130 -16.84 15.77 -11.44
CA GLU A 130 -17.27 15.47 -10.07
C GLU A 130 -16.63 14.20 -9.47
N GLN A 131 -16.38 13.14 -10.26
CA GLN A 131 -15.71 11.92 -9.79
C GLN A 131 -14.19 12.09 -9.70
N GLY A 132 -13.60 12.91 -10.58
CA GLY A 132 -12.16 13.19 -10.55
C GLY A 132 -11.72 13.91 -9.27
N CYS A 133 -12.51 14.89 -8.81
CA CYS A 133 -12.23 15.60 -7.56
C CYS A 133 -12.29 14.66 -6.34
N LEU A 134 -13.31 13.78 -6.28
CA LEU A 134 -13.45 12.82 -5.18
C LEU A 134 -12.35 11.74 -5.20
N ALA A 135 -11.93 11.29 -6.39
CA ALA A 135 -10.80 10.39 -6.54
C ALA A 135 -9.50 11.03 -6.03
N ILE A 136 -9.18 12.26 -6.44
CA ILE A 136 -7.98 13.00 -6.01
C ILE A 136 -8.01 13.28 -4.50
N ALA A 137 -9.18 13.68 -3.97
CA ALA A 137 -9.34 13.91 -2.53
C ALA A 137 -9.13 12.61 -1.73
N SER A 138 -9.74 11.50 -2.17
CA SER A 138 -9.57 10.19 -1.54
C SER A 138 -8.13 9.70 -1.60
N GLN A 139 -7.44 9.95 -2.73
CA GLN A 139 -6.05 9.59 -2.93
C GLN A 139 -5.12 10.39 -2.01
N THR A 140 -5.32 11.71 -1.94
CA THR A 140 -4.54 12.60 -1.06
C THR A 140 -4.72 12.24 0.40
N MET A 141 -5.97 12.02 0.85
CA MET A 141 -6.25 11.60 2.23
C MET A 141 -5.64 10.24 2.56
N SER A 142 -5.68 9.30 1.61
CA SER A 142 -5.11 7.96 1.79
C SER A 142 -3.58 8.01 1.88
N PHE A 143 -2.93 8.82 1.04
CA PHE A 143 -1.48 9.03 1.11
C PHE A 143 -1.07 9.63 2.45
N PHE A 144 -1.80 10.64 2.92
CA PHE A 144 -1.59 11.23 4.23
C PHE A 144 -1.79 10.21 5.37
N ALA A 145 -2.86 9.41 5.31
CA ALA A 145 -3.14 8.38 6.31
C ALA A 145 -2.04 7.31 6.35
N ILE A 146 -1.57 6.83 5.19
CA ILE A 146 -0.48 5.84 5.14
C ILE A 146 0.82 6.45 5.66
N GLY A 147 1.13 7.69 5.27
CA GLY A 147 2.30 8.41 5.77
C GLY A 147 2.29 8.51 7.29
N LEU A 148 1.15 8.86 7.89
CA LEU A 148 0.98 8.91 9.34
C LEU A 148 1.11 7.53 10.00
N LEU A 149 0.51 6.50 9.40
CA LEU A 149 0.61 5.11 9.88
C LEU A 149 2.02 4.53 9.76
N LEU A 150 2.84 5.04 8.86
CA LEU A 150 4.25 4.63 8.72
C LEU A 150 5.19 5.34 9.70
N VAL A 151 4.73 6.34 10.45
CA VAL A 151 5.59 7.04 11.41
C VAL A 151 6.21 6.06 12.43
N PRO A 152 5.45 5.19 13.13
CA PRO A 152 6.03 4.27 14.11
C PRO A 152 7.12 3.31 13.55
N PRO A 153 6.90 2.56 12.44
CA PRO A 153 7.93 1.67 11.92
C PRO A 153 9.14 2.42 11.35
N VAL A 154 8.94 3.58 10.71
CA VAL A 154 10.04 4.40 10.21
C VAL A 154 10.86 4.96 11.38
N SER A 155 10.23 5.48 12.42
CA SER A 155 10.93 5.96 13.62
C SER A 155 11.77 4.87 14.27
N ALA A 156 11.26 3.63 14.36
CA ALA A 156 12.03 2.50 14.89
C ALA A 156 13.28 2.20 14.05
N VAL A 157 13.19 2.20 12.72
CA VAL A 157 14.35 2.00 11.83
C VAL A 157 15.34 3.16 11.92
N VAL A 158 14.85 4.40 12.01
CA VAL A 158 15.72 5.59 12.16
C VAL A 158 16.52 5.53 13.47
N LEU A 159 15.92 5.07 14.58
CA LEU A 159 16.63 4.87 15.86
C LEU A 159 17.76 3.83 15.75
N VAL A 160 17.63 2.84 14.87
CA VAL A 160 18.69 1.85 14.63
C VAL A 160 19.82 2.44 13.79
N VAL A 161 19.47 3.14 12.70
CA VAL A 161 20.42 3.49 11.63
C VAL A 161 21.06 4.87 11.84
N ALA A 162 20.28 5.88 12.23
CA ALA A 162 20.77 7.25 12.37
C ALA A 162 21.36 7.54 13.76
N PHE A 163 20.88 6.84 14.80
CA PHE A 163 21.30 7.05 16.19
C PHE A 163 22.26 5.96 16.71
N GLY A 164 22.88 5.21 15.81
CA GLY A 164 23.92 4.23 16.19
C GLY A 164 23.42 3.10 17.08
N GLN A 165 22.31 2.46 16.71
CA GLN A 165 21.71 1.34 17.46
C GLN A 165 21.15 1.71 18.85
N ALA A 166 20.59 2.91 19.00
CA ALA A 166 19.83 3.27 20.22
C ALA A 166 18.68 2.29 20.51
N LEU A 167 18.17 1.65 19.46
CA LEU A 167 17.28 0.50 19.52
C LEU A 167 17.99 -0.72 18.92
N ALA A 168 17.81 -1.90 19.51
CA ALA A 168 18.36 -3.12 18.92
C ALA A 168 17.67 -3.40 17.56
N PRO A 169 18.42 -3.75 16.49
CA PRO A 169 17.87 -3.92 15.15
C PRO A 169 16.71 -4.93 15.06
N TRP A 170 16.76 -6.00 15.85
CA TRP A 170 15.70 -7.01 15.89
C TRP A 170 14.38 -6.46 16.46
N ILE A 171 14.44 -5.51 17.40
CA ILE A 171 13.24 -4.86 17.95
C ILE A 171 12.57 -4.01 16.88
N ALA A 172 13.35 -3.28 16.07
CA ALA A 172 12.81 -2.51 14.95
C ALA A 172 12.10 -3.42 13.93
N VAL A 173 12.65 -4.61 13.65
CA VAL A 173 11.99 -5.61 12.80
C VAL A 173 10.66 -6.07 13.39
N VAL A 174 10.63 -6.41 14.69
CA VAL A 174 9.40 -6.83 15.37
C VAL A 174 8.35 -5.73 15.36
N ILE A 175 8.75 -4.47 15.61
CA ILE A 175 7.86 -3.32 15.55
C ILE A 175 7.31 -3.15 14.13
N ALA A 176 8.15 -3.17 13.11
CA ALA A 176 7.71 -2.98 11.72
C ALA A 176 6.74 -4.08 11.26
N LEU A 177 7.11 -5.35 11.47
CA LEU A 177 6.27 -6.48 11.08
C LEU A 177 4.98 -6.53 11.91
N GLY A 178 5.08 -6.32 13.22
CA GLY A 178 3.95 -6.33 14.13
C GLY A 178 2.95 -5.22 13.80
N TRP A 179 3.44 -4.01 13.51
CA TRP A 179 2.60 -2.87 13.17
C TRP A 179 1.87 -3.05 11.84
N GLY A 180 2.60 -3.40 10.77
CA GLY A 180 2.00 -3.67 9.46
C GLY A 180 1.01 -4.83 9.50
N GLY A 181 1.36 -5.92 10.18
CA GLY A 181 0.50 -7.09 10.33
C GLY A 181 -0.77 -6.79 11.13
N LEU A 182 -0.66 -6.04 12.23
CA LEU A 182 -1.80 -5.66 13.06
C LEU A 182 -2.77 -4.76 12.29
N LEU A 183 -2.27 -3.74 11.60
CA LEU A 183 -3.11 -2.84 10.80
C LEU A 183 -3.81 -3.58 9.66
N TYR A 184 -3.08 -4.45 8.95
CA TYR A 184 -3.65 -5.27 7.89
C TYR A 184 -4.74 -6.21 8.43
N ALA A 185 -4.48 -6.93 9.52
CA ALA A 185 -5.45 -7.85 10.12
C ALA A 185 -6.71 -7.11 10.61
N LEU A 186 -6.53 -5.96 11.24
CA LEU A 186 -7.64 -5.13 11.71
C LEU A 186 -8.50 -4.63 10.54
N SER A 187 -7.86 -4.09 9.50
CA SER A 187 -8.56 -3.63 8.30
C SER A 187 -9.29 -4.78 7.60
N LEU A 188 -8.64 -5.93 7.42
CA LEU A 188 -9.29 -7.10 6.82
C LEU A 188 -10.51 -7.56 7.63
N ALA A 189 -10.43 -7.56 8.95
CA ALA A 189 -11.55 -7.91 9.83
C ALA A 189 -12.70 -6.89 9.73
N ILE A 190 -12.40 -5.59 9.66
CA ILE A 190 -13.41 -4.53 9.55
C ILE A 190 -14.04 -4.55 8.15
N SER A 191 -13.22 -4.51 7.09
CA SER A 191 -13.68 -4.50 5.70
C SER A 191 -14.50 -5.75 5.36
N SER A 192 -14.11 -6.92 5.85
CA SER A 192 -14.89 -8.15 5.63
C SER A 192 -16.25 -8.13 6.35
N ARG A 193 -16.32 -7.59 7.58
CA ARG A 193 -17.60 -7.41 8.31
C ARG A 193 -18.49 -6.39 7.63
N LEU A 194 -17.92 -5.28 7.17
CA LEU A 194 -18.65 -4.21 6.50
C LEU A 194 -19.17 -4.66 5.14
N LEU A 195 -18.36 -5.40 4.37
CA LEU A 195 -18.75 -5.96 3.08
C LEU A 195 -19.86 -7.01 3.22
N ARG A 196 -19.85 -7.84 4.28
CA ARG A 196 -20.98 -8.75 4.59
C ARG A 196 -22.28 -8.02 4.89
N ARG A 197 -22.22 -6.84 5.52
CA ARG A 197 -23.42 -6.02 5.81
C ARG A 197 -23.94 -5.29 4.57
N ARG A 198 -23.06 -4.92 3.63
CA ARG A 198 -23.41 -4.17 2.41
C ARG A 198 -23.62 -5.04 1.16
N LEU A 199 -23.35 -6.35 1.24
CA LEU A 199 -23.63 -7.33 0.19
C LEU A 199 -25.05 -7.23 -0.44
N PRO A 200 -26.15 -7.03 0.33
CA PRO A 200 -27.48 -6.83 -0.28
C PRO A 200 -27.58 -5.53 -1.09
N GLU A 201 -26.85 -4.47 -0.74
CA GLU A 201 -26.82 -3.22 -1.51
C GLU A 201 -25.99 -3.36 -2.80
N VAL A 202 -24.88 -4.11 -2.74
CA VAL A 202 -23.99 -4.34 -3.89
C VAL A 202 -24.65 -5.24 -4.94
N LEU A 203 -25.41 -6.26 -4.53
CA LEU A 203 -26.19 -7.09 -5.45
C LEU A 203 -27.28 -6.29 -6.17
N GLY A 204 -27.90 -5.32 -5.47
CA GLY A 204 -28.86 -4.38 -6.09
C GLY A 204 -28.24 -3.40 -7.09
N TRP A 205 -26.91 -3.22 -7.09
CA TRP A 205 -26.20 -2.39 -8.09
C TRP A 205 -25.73 -3.18 -9.31
N VAL A 206 -25.62 -4.50 -9.20
CA VAL A 206 -25.21 -5.42 -10.28
C VAL A 206 -26.42 -5.98 -11.05
N GLN A 207 -27.59 -6.05 -10.42
CA GLN A 207 -28.85 -6.30 -11.13
C GLN A 207 -29.23 -5.06 -11.95
N VAL A 208 -28.75 -5.03 -13.20
CA VAL A 208 -29.29 -4.18 -14.25
C VAL A 208 -30.69 -4.69 -14.56
N ASN A 209 -31.72 -3.91 -14.23
CA ASN A 209 -33.01 -4.01 -14.93
C ASN A 209 -32.88 -3.38 -16.30
#